data_AF-A0A938HAF5-F1
#
_entry.id   AF-A0A938HAF5-F1
#
_cell.length_a   1.000
_cell.length_b   1.000
_cell.length_c   1.000
_cell.angle_alpha   90.00
_cell.angle_beta   90.00
_cell.angle_gamma   90.00
#
_symmetry.space_group_name_H-M   'P 1'
#
loop_
_entity.id
_entity.type
_entity.pdbx_description
1 polymer ?
#
loop_
_entity_poly.entity_id
_entity_poly.type
_entity_poly.pdbx_seq_one_letter_code
_entity_poly.pdbx_strand_id
1 'polypeptide(L)'
;TVYDNIQLPAIVHSFKMPAQGTPDFYPMSMLTSLLSQGASSRFQKSIADRQQKAVAVGAFPLGMVDHGVAIMYGIVNMGVSADSLNLAMKEEYRQIREETVQQSELNKLLTQLESDRVAQLGTVQGIAEQLSDYELFYGDANLINTEFERFRKVTPEDIRRVANTYLVSSNQVTLYYMPKPKP
;
A
#
# COMPACT_ATOMS: atom_id res chain seq x y z
N THR A 1 4.25 -3.43 -20.96
CA THR A 1 4.22 -1.98 -21.23
C THR A 1 3.01 -1.66 -22.06
N VAL A 2 2.32 -0.56 -21.76
CA VAL A 2 1.16 -0.05 -22.50
C VAL A 2 1.47 1.39 -22.92
N TYR A 3 1.13 1.75 -24.16
CA TYR A 3 1.33 3.09 -24.71
C TYR A 3 -0.02 3.78 -24.91
N ASP A 4 -0.18 4.99 -24.40
CA ASP A 4 -1.40 5.77 -24.62
C ASP A 4 -1.17 7.28 -24.76
N ASN A 5 -2.24 8.04 -25.04
CA ASN A 5 -2.21 9.49 -25.21
C ASN A 5 -2.16 10.20 -23.85
N ILE A 6 -1.02 10.10 -23.17
CA ILE A 6 -0.74 10.68 -21.85
C ILE A 6 0.46 11.63 -21.92
N GLN A 7 0.58 12.52 -20.94
CA GLN A 7 1.69 13.48 -20.86
C GLN A 7 2.87 12.96 -20.04
N LEU A 8 2.58 12.24 -18.95
CA LEU A 8 3.57 11.72 -18.01
C LEU A 8 3.51 10.20 -17.97
N PRO A 9 4.65 9.50 -18.09
CA PRO A 9 4.74 8.08 -17.78
C PRO A 9 4.25 7.75 -16.36
N ALA A 10 3.71 6.55 -16.19
CA ALA A 10 3.41 5.99 -14.89
C ALA A 10 3.93 4.56 -14.79
N ILE A 11 4.22 4.14 -13.56
CA ILE A 11 4.60 2.77 -13.23
C ILE A 11 3.64 2.25 -12.18
N VAL A 12 3.21 1.01 -12.35
CA VAL A 12 2.45 0.26 -11.36
C VAL A 12 3.18 -1.03 -11.07
N HIS A 13 3.52 -1.25 -9.80
CA HIS A 13 3.92 -2.53 -9.27
C HIS A 13 2.72 -3.16 -8.59
N SER A 14 2.50 -4.43 -8.88
CA SER A 14 1.51 -5.24 -8.18
C SER A 14 2.20 -6.45 -7.60
N PHE A 15 1.85 -6.75 -6.35
CA PHE A 15 2.33 -7.92 -5.62
C PHE A 15 1.13 -8.73 -5.16
N LYS A 16 1.16 -10.04 -5.34
CA LYS A 16 0.12 -10.89 -4.74
C LYS A 16 0.21 -10.76 -3.22
N MET A 17 -0.94 -10.65 -2.59
CA MET A 17 -1.10 -10.47 -1.16
C MET A 17 -2.10 -11.52 -0.65
N PRO A 18 -1.99 -11.95 0.63
CA PRO A 18 -2.93 -12.91 1.20
C PRO A 18 -4.39 -12.43 1.18
N ALA A 19 -5.32 -13.37 1.29
CA ALA A 19 -6.74 -13.09 1.53
C ALA A 19 -6.93 -12.13 2.70
N GLN A 20 -7.93 -11.26 2.60
CA GLN A 20 -8.39 -10.49 3.74
C GLN A 20 -8.90 -11.42 4.85
N GLY A 21 -8.67 -11.06 6.12
CA GLY A 21 -8.96 -11.93 7.26
C GLY A 21 -7.81 -12.84 7.70
N THR A 22 -6.77 -13.03 6.87
CA THR A 22 -5.63 -13.91 7.19
C THR A 22 -4.53 -13.18 7.97
N PRO A 23 -3.70 -13.88 8.78
CA PRO A 23 -2.69 -13.22 9.63
C PRO A 23 -1.73 -12.28 8.90
N ASP A 24 -1.35 -12.61 7.66
CA ASP A 24 -0.41 -11.81 6.88
C ASP A 24 -1.04 -10.62 6.14
N PHE A 25 -2.38 -10.57 6.06
CA PHE A 25 -3.08 -9.45 5.44
C PHE A 25 -2.83 -8.14 6.18
N TYR A 26 -2.94 -8.15 7.51
CA TYR A 26 -2.80 -6.95 8.35
C TYR A 26 -1.40 -6.32 8.27
N PRO A 27 -0.29 -7.06 8.46
CA PRO A 27 1.04 -6.49 8.28
C PRO A 27 1.29 -6.05 6.82
N MET A 28 0.73 -6.74 5.81
CA MET A 28 0.84 -6.28 4.42
C MET A 28 0.07 -4.98 4.17
N SER A 29 -1.13 -4.85 4.72
CA SER A 29 -1.93 -3.63 4.65
C SER A 29 -1.19 -2.47 5.34
N MET A 30 -0.71 -2.68 6.57
CA MET A 30 0.09 -1.68 7.28
C MET A 30 1.38 -1.32 6.55
N LEU A 31 2.06 -2.28 5.92
CA LEU A 31 3.24 -2.02 5.10
C LEU A 31 2.92 -1.09 3.91
N THR A 32 1.78 -1.26 3.23
CA THR A 32 1.38 -0.34 2.16
C THR A 32 1.08 1.06 2.69
N SER A 33 0.41 1.17 3.84
CA SER A 33 0.15 2.47 4.47
C SER A 33 1.43 3.13 4.98
N LEU A 34 2.41 2.37 5.49
CA LEU A 34 3.73 2.89 5.87
C LEU A 34 4.45 3.53 4.67
N LEU A 35 4.31 2.91 3.50
CA LEU A 35 4.91 3.39 2.27
C LEU A 35 4.28 4.69 1.77
N SER A 36 2.96 4.87 1.91
CA SER A 36 2.22 5.92 1.19
C SER A 36 1.43 6.92 2.05
N GLN A 37 1.02 6.55 3.27
CA GLN A 37 0.02 7.30 4.02
C GLN A 37 0.61 8.57 4.66
N GLY A 38 0.11 9.72 4.19
CA GLY A 38 0.44 11.05 4.71
C GLY A 38 1.76 11.62 4.19
N ALA A 39 1.95 12.92 4.41
CA ALA A 39 3.12 13.66 3.90
C ALA A 39 4.46 13.16 4.46
N SER A 40 4.44 12.40 5.56
CA SER A 40 5.64 11.86 6.18
C SER A 40 5.99 10.43 5.78
N SER A 41 5.24 9.83 4.85
CA SER A 41 5.43 8.45 4.39
C SER A 41 6.76 8.29 3.64
N ARG A 42 7.23 7.04 3.55
CA ARG A 42 8.54 6.73 2.96
C ARG A 42 8.61 7.12 1.48
N PHE A 43 7.57 6.80 0.70
CA PHE A 43 7.51 7.20 -0.70
C PHE A 43 7.44 8.71 -0.88
N GLN A 44 6.60 9.40 -0.10
CA GLN A 44 6.51 10.85 -0.21
C GLN A 44 7.85 11.51 0.08
N LYS A 45 8.47 11.23 1.23
CA LYS A 45 9.75 11.85 1.62
C LYS A 45 10.89 11.49 0.68
N SER A 46 11.04 10.21 0.35
CA SER A 46 12.20 9.73 -0.38
C SER A 46 12.10 9.97 -1.88
N ILE A 47 10.95 9.65 -2.48
CA ILE A 47 10.80 9.61 -3.94
C ILE A 47 10.28 10.94 -4.48
N ALA A 48 9.21 11.47 -3.89
CA ALA A 48 8.60 12.72 -4.34
C ALA A 48 9.41 13.93 -3.86
N ASP A 49 9.66 14.06 -2.55
CA ASP A 49 10.25 15.27 -1.99
C ASP A 49 11.78 15.35 -2.19
N ARG A 50 12.52 14.29 -1.81
CA ARG A 50 13.99 14.30 -1.86
C ARG A 50 14.53 14.02 -3.26
N GLN A 51 14.08 12.95 -3.90
CA GLN A 51 14.59 12.54 -5.22
C GLN A 51 13.89 13.25 -6.38
N GLN A 52 12.72 13.87 -6.14
CA GLN A 52 11.93 14.55 -7.19
C GLN A 52 11.69 13.67 -8.42
N LYS A 53 11.41 12.38 -8.20
CA LYS A 53 11.19 11.40 -9.28
C LYS A 53 9.73 11.23 -9.67
N ALA A 54 8.80 11.60 -8.80
CA ALA A 54 7.37 11.41 -9.03
C ALA A 54 6.57 12.65 -8.62
N VAL A 55 5.60 13.03 -9.45
CA VAL A 55 4.56 14.02 -9.09
C VAL A 55 3.58 13.43 -8.07
N ALA A 56 3.37 12.11 -8.14
CA ALA A 56 2.49 11.36 -7.27
C ALA A 56 3.06 9.94 -7.13
N VAL A 57 3.09 9.44 -5.90
CA VAL A 57 3.56 8.09 -5.60
C VAL A 57 2.74 7.56 -4.43
N GLY A 58 2.34 6.29 -4.50
CA GLY A 58 1.44 5.73 -3.52
C GLY A 58 1.48 4.22 -3.48
N ALA A 59 0.84 3.67 -2.46
CA ALA A 59 0.69 2.25 -2.21
C ALA A 59 -0.63 2.02 -1.48
N PHE A 60 -1.36 0.99 -1.86
CA PHE A 60 -2.57 0.58 -1.17
C PHE A 60 -2.83 -0.91 -1.36
N PRO A 61 -3.51 -1.56 -0.39
CA PRO A 61 -3.94 -2.93 -0.54
C PRO A 61 -5.29 -2.96 -1.29
N LEU A 62 -5.44 -3.90 -2.20
CA LEU A 62 -6.73 -4.38 -2.69
C LEU A 62 -7.01 -5.73 -2.05
N GLY A 63 -7.65 -5.70 -0.88
CA GLY A 63 -8.12 -6.91 -0.21
C GLY A 63 -9.22 -7.60 -1.01
N MET A 64 -9.13 -8.91 -1.12
CA MET A 64 -10.15 -9.75 -1.75
C MET A 64 -10.35 -11.02 -0.90
N VAL A 65 -11.47 -11.71 -1.12
CA VAL A 65 -11.85 -12.92 -0.36
C VAL A 65 -10.81 -14.04 -0.53
N ASP A 66 -10.32 -14.28 -1.74
CA ASP A 66 -9.34 -15.35 -2.00
C ASP A 66 -7.88 -14.90 -1.87
N HIS A 67 -7.46 -13.94 -2.70
CA HIS A 67 -6.10 -13.38 -2.69
C HIS A 67 -6.19 -11.92 -3.07
N GLY A 68 -5.61 -11.06 -2.24
CA GLY A 68 -5.51 -9.64 -2.52
C GLY A 68 -4.34 -9.29 -3.44
N VAL A 69 -4.26 -8.01 -3.78
CA VAL A 69 -3.13 -7.43 -4.51
C VAL A 69 -2.67 -6.18 -3.77
N ALA A 70 -1.40 -6.08 -3.43
CA ALA A 70 -0.81 -4.81 -3.03
C ALA A 70 -0.38 -4.05 -4.28
N ILE A 71 -0.91 -2.85 -4.47
CA ILE A 71 -0.56 -1.97 -5.60
C ILE A 71 0.34 -0.86 -5.08
N MET A 72 1.44 -0.62 -5.78
CA MET A 72 2.26 0.58 -5.63
C MET A 72 2.33 1.27 -6.98
N TYR A 73 2.11 2.57 -7.01
CA TYR A 73 2.12 3.32 -8.25
C TYR A 73 2.99 4.56 -8.11
N GLY A 74 3.46 5.06 -9.25
CA GLY A 74 4.08 6.36 -9.32
C GLY A 74 3.89 6.98 -10.70
N ILE A 75 3.60 8.28 -10.74
CA ILE A 75 3.55 9.10 -11.95
C ILE A 75 4.84 9.91 -11.97
N VAL A 76 5.62 9.79 -13.04
CA VAL A 76 6.96 10.39 -13.09
C VAL A 76 6.88 11.92 -13.11
N ASN A 77 7.89 12.59 -12.57
CA ASN A 77 8.10 14.01 -12.81
C ASN A 77 8.48 14.28 -14.27
N MET A 78 8.17 15.49 -14.76
CA MET A 78 8.61 15.92 -16.09
C MET A 78 10.13 15.80 -16.23
N GLY A 79 10.58 15.19 -17.33
CA GLY A 79 12.01 14.98 -17.60
C GLY A 79 12.66 13.81 -16.85
N VAL A 80 11.91 13.09 -16.01
CA VAL A 80 12.39 11.90 -15.29
C VAL A 80 12.00 10.64 -16.07
N SER A 81 12.93 9.68 -16.18
CA SER A 81 12.64 8.41 -16.85
C SER A 81 11.86 7.47 -15.94
N ALA A 82 10.95 6.67 -16.52
CA ALA A 82 10.21 5.65 -15.79
C ALA A 82 11.17 4.68 -15.08
N ASP A 83 12.23 4.22 -15.73
CA ASP A 83 13.19 3.30 -15.10
C ASP A 83 13.87 3.89 -13.86
N SER A 84 14.15 5.20 -13.85
CA SER A 84 14.71 5.85 -12.66
C SER A 84 13.76 5.86 -11.45
N LEU A 85 12.45 5.97 -11.70
CA LEU A 85 11.39 5.85 -10.69
C LEU A 85 11.22 4.39 -10.25
N ASN A 86 11.21 3.44 -11.19
CA ASN A 86 11.17 2.00 -10.88
C ASN A 86 12.30 1.61 -9.92
N LEU A 87 13.53 2.04 -10.20
CA LEU A 87 14.68 1.79 -9.35
C LEU A 87 14.52 2.44 -7.96
N ALA A 88 13.96 3.65 -7.88
CA ALA A 88 13.71 4.31 -6.59
C ALA A 88 12.69 3.53 -5.75
N MET A 89 11.59 3.08 -6.36
CA MET A 89 10.58 2.27 -5.66
C MET A 89 11.16 0.94 -5.19
N LYS A 90 11.99 0.29 -6.02
CA LYS A 90 12.68 -0.97 -5.66
C LYS A 90 13.68 -0.80 -4.52
N GLU A 91 14.34 0.35 -4.43
CA GLU A 91 15.23 0.66 -3.33
C GLU A 91 14.48 0.80 -2.00
N GLU A 92 13.31 1.44 -1.99
CA GLU A 92 12.46 1.50 -0.79
C GLU A 92 11.98 0.10 -0.35
N TYR A 93 11.65 -0.79 -1.30
CA TYR A 93 11.33 -2.18 -0.97
C TYR A 93 12.51 -2.93 -0.37
N ARG A 94 13.72 -2.68 -0.88
CA ARG A 94 14.95 -3.27 -0.33
C ARG A 94 15.19 -2.78 1.09
N GLN A 95 15.08 -1.48 1.35
CA GLN A 95 15.25 -0.90 2.68
C GLN A 95 14.26 -1.48 3.69
N ILE A 96 12.97 -1.60 3.36
CA ILE A 96 11.98 -2.20 4.27
C ILE A 96 12.24 -3.69 4.55
N ARG A 97 12.86 -4.41 3.60
CA ARG A 97 13.21 -5.82 3.81
C ARG A 97 14.41 -5.99 4.74
N GLU A 98 15.35 -5.04 4.71
CA GLU A 98 16.61 -5.11 5.46
C GLU A 98 16.51 -4.42 6.83
N GLU A 99 15.80 -3.30 6.92
CA GLU A 99 15.69 -2.48 8.11
C GLU A 99 14.37 -2.72 8.82
N THR A 100 14.43 -3.08 10.10
CA THR A 100 13.23 -3.19 10.93
C THR A 100 12.66 -1.80 11.19
N VAL A 101 11.36 -1.65 10.98
CA VAL A 101 10.61 -0.41 11.26
C VAL A 101 10.68 -0.09 12.76
N GLN A 102 10.78 1.18 13.12
CA GLN A 102 10.78 1.54 14.54
C GLN A 102 9.37 1.37 15.13
N GLN A 103 9.27 0.86 16.36
CA GLN A 103 7.97 0.69 17.04
C GLN A 103 7.17 2.01 17.11
N SER A 104 7.85 3.15 17.27
CA SER A 104 7.19 4.47 17.29
C SER A 104 6.58 4.85 15.95
N GLU A 105 7.19 4.46 14.82
CA GLU A 105 6.66 4.67 13.47
C GLU A 105 5.41 3.81 13.26
N LEU A 106 5.45 2.55 13.71
CA LEU A 106 4.31 1.64 13.67
C LEU A 106 3.14 2.12 14.53
N ASN A 107 3.42 2.60 15.75
CA ASN A 107 2.40 3.15 16.65
C ASN A 107 1.72 4.37 16.03
N LYS A 108 2.50 5.28 15.40
CA LYS A 108 1.95 6.44 14.69
C LYS A 108 0.99 6.00 13.57
N LEU A 109 1.39 4.98 12.81
CA LEU A 109 0.56 4.44 11.74
C LEU A 109 -0.74 3.83 12.29
N LEU A 110 -0.66 3.06 13.39
CA LEU A 110 -1.84 2.50 14.05
C LEU A 110 -2.81 3.60 14.50
N THR A 111 -2.31 4.68 15.10
CA THR A 111 -3.15 5.83 15.49
C THR A 111 -3.85 6.47 14.30
N GLN A 112 -3.19 6.57 13.14
CA GLN A 112 -3.82 7.08 11.92
C GLN A 112 -4.94 6.16 11.44
N LEU A 113 -4.67 4.84 11.34
CA LEU A 113 -5.67 3.86 10.92
C LEU A 113 -6.87 3.81 11.87
N GLU A 114 -6.63 3.97 13.17
CA GLU A 114 -7.69 4.05 14.19
C GLU A 114 -8.54 5.30 14.02
N SER A 115 -7.90 6.45 13.75
CA SER A 115 -8.60 7.71 13.50
C SER A 115 -9.46 7.64 12.24
N ASP A 116 -8.93 7.06 11.16
CA ASP A 116 -9.65 6.85 9.91
C ASP A 116 -10.87 5.92 10.13
N ARG A 117 -10.70 4.86 10.93
CA ARG A 117 -11.79 3.96 11.33
C ARG A 117 -12.86 4.68 12.14
N VAL A 118 -12.48 5.45 13.16
CA VAL A 118 -13.44 6.19 13.99
C VAL A 118 -14.23 7.19 13.15
N ALA A 119 -13.56 7.89 12.22
CA ALA A 119 -14.22 8.79 11.29
C ALA A 119 -15.25 8.05 10.41
N GLN A 120 -14.88 6.88 9.88
CA GLN A 120 -15.79 6.05 9.08
C GLN A 120 -17.02 5.60 9.88
N LEU A 121 -16.81 5.13 11.11
CA LEU A 121 -17.89 4.67 12.00
C LEU A 121 -18.67 5.81 12.66
N GLY A 122 -18.27 7.07 12.46
CA GLY A 122 -18.97 8.25 12.99
C GLY A 122 -20.29 8.56 12.28
N THR A 123 -20.63 7.85 11.20
CA THR A 123 -21.83 8.08 10.40
C THR A 123 -22.71 6.83 10.34
N VAL A 124 -24.03 7.01 10.26
CA VAL A 124 -24.99 5.90 10.09
C VAL A 124 -24.68 5.12 8.80
N GLN A 125 -24.34 5.83 7.72
CA GLN A 125 -23.95 5.21 6.46
C GLN A 125 -22.70 4.34 6.62
N GLY A 126 -21.62 4.87 7.20
CA GLY A 126 -20.38 4.11 7.37
C GLY A 126 -20.53 2.90 8.31
N ILE A 127 -21.39 2.99 9.33
CA ILE A 127 -21.76 1.82 10.14
C ILE A 127 -22.50 0.78 9.30
N ALA A 128 -23.52 1.20 8.54
CA ALA A 128 -24.33 0.29 7.72
C ALA A 128 -23.51 -0.39 6.62
N GLU A 129 -22.61 0.34 5.95
CA GLU A 129 -21.68 -0.19 4.96
C GLU A 129 -20.77 -1.25 5.58
N GLN A 130 -20.12 -0.95 6.72
CA GLN A 130 -19.20 -1.89 7.35
C GLN A 130 -19.90 -3.15 7.88
N LEU A 131 -21.09 -3.02 8.48
CA LEU A 131 -21.89 -4.18 8.89
C LEU A 131 -22.26 -5.06 7.67
N SER A 132 -22.67 -4.43 6.57
CA SER A 132 -23.05 -5.13 5.35
C SER A 132 -21.86 -5.86 4.72
N ASP A 133 -20.69 -5.21 4.65
CA ASP A 133 -19.47 -5.81 4.12
C ASP A 133 -19.03 -7.00 4.96
N TYR A 134 -19.04 -6.88 6.28
CA TYR A 134 -18.64 -7.98 7.16
C TYR A 134 -19.61 -9.18 7.07
N GLU A 135 -20.92 -8.93 7.00
CA GLU A 135 -21.90 -10.00 6.82
C GLU A 135 -21.78 -10.66 5.44
N LEU A 136 -21.68 -9.86 4.37
CA LEU A 136 -21.65 -10.36 2.99
C LEU A 136 -20.39 -11.18 2.69
N PHE A 137 -19.23 -10.70 3.11
CA PHE A 137 -17.95 -11.32 2.76
C PHE A 137 -17.45 -12.34 3.79
N TYR A 138 -17.87 -12.24 5.05
CA TYR A 138 -17.36 -13.08 6.14
C TYR A 138 -18.44 -13.79 6.96
N GLY A 139 -19.73 -13.47 6.73
CA GLY A 139 -20.84 -14.05 7.47
C GLY A 139 -20.86 -13.69 8.95
N ASP A 140 -20.17 -12.61 9.34
CA ASP A 140 -20.10 -12.16 10.73
C ASP A 140 -19.99 -10.65 10.84
N ALA A 141 -21.14 -9.97 10.88
CA ALA A 141 -21.21 -8.53 11.13
C ALA A 141 -20.52 -8.07 12.42
N ASN A 142 -20.32 -8.94 13.43
CA ASN A 142 -19.65 -8.57 14.68
C ASN A 142 -18.16 -8.27 14.51
N LEU A 143 -17.55 -8.62 13.37
CA LEU A 143 -16.20 -8.23 13.01
C LEU A 143 -15.99 -6.71 13.01
N ILE A 144 -17.06 -5.92 12.87
CA ILE A 144 -17.01 -4.46 13.08
C ILE A 144 -16.45 -4.07 14.47
N ASN A 145 -16.53 -4.95 15.47
CA ASN A 145 -16.03 -4.65 16.81
C ASN A 145 -14.62 -5.21 17.05
N THR A 146 -14.27 -6.32 16.41
CA THR A 146 -13.08 -7.10 16.77
C THR A 146 -11.96 -7.03 15.74
N GLU A 147 -12.27 -6.69 14.48
CA GLU A 147 -11.30 -6.82 13.39
C GLU A 147 -10.09 -5.90 13.55
N PHE A 148 -10.29 -4.72 14.14
CA PHE A 148 -9.21 -3.76 14.37
C PHE A 148 -8.15 -4.27 15.36
N GLU A 149 -8.50 -5.20 16.26
CA GLU A 149 -7.53 -5.82 17.18
C GLU A 149 -6.45 -6.61 16.45
N ARG A 150 -6.70 -7.05 15.21
CA ARG A 150 -5.70 -7.74 14.40
C ARG A 150 -4.62 -6.78 13.89
N PHE A 151 -4.98 -5.54 13.57
CA PHE A 151 -4.01 -4.49 13.28
C PHE A 151 -3.16 -4.15 14.52
N ARG A 152 -3.78 -4.04 15.70
CA ARG A 152 -3.07 -3.74 16.96
C ARG A 152 -2.02 -4.79 17.36
N LYS A 153 -2.16 -6.03 16.87
CA LYS A 153 -1.22 -7.13 17.14
C LYS A 153 -0.02 -7.16 16.20
N VAL A 154 -0.01 -6.35 15.14
CA VAL A 154 1.10 -6.32 14.18
C VAL A 154 2.35 -5.77 14.84
N THR A 155 3.47 -6.46 14.64
CA THR A 155 4.80 -6.06 15.14
C THR A 155 5.69 -5.53 14.01
N PRO A 156 6.76 -4.78 14.33
CA PRO A 156 7.77 -4.41 13.33
C PRO A 156 8.40 -5.61 12.61
N GLU A 157 8.58 -6.72 13.32
CA GLU A 157 9.09 -7.98 12.79
C GLU A 157 8.12 -8.57 11.77
N ASP A 158 6.81 -8.46 11.99
CA ASP A 158 5.80 -8.89 11.01
C ASP A 158 5.89 -8.07 9.72
N ILE A 159 6.04 -6.74 9.82
CA ILE A 159 6.22 -5.86 8.65
C ILE A 159 7.42 -6.30 7.82
N ARG A 160 8.57 -6.51 8.48
CA ARG A 160 9.79 -6.97 7.80
C ARG A 160 9.61 -8.38 7.22
N ARG A 161 8.96 -9.28 7.93
CA ARG A 161 8.70 -10.66 7.47
C ARG A 161 7.84 -10.66 6.20
N VAL A 162 6.74 -9.91 6.19
CA VAL A 162 5.88 -9.85 5.00
C VAL A 162 6.54 -9.11 3.85
N ALA A 163 7.36 -8.08 4.12
CA ALA A 163 8.18 -7.46 3.07
C ALA A 163 9.12 -8.49 2.42
N ASN A 164 9.81 -9.31 3.22
CA ASN A 164 10.71 -10.34 2.71
C ASN A 164 9.98 -11.46 1.97
N THR A 165 8.72 -11.71 2.30
CA THR A 165 7.91 -12.77 1.68
C THR A 165 7.26 -12.31 0.38
N TYR A 166 6.64 -11.12 0.38
CA TYR A 166 5.76 -10.67 -0.70
C TYR A 166 6.37 -9.55 -1.57
N LEU A 167 7.22 -8.66 -1.04
CA LEU A 167 7.91 -7.61 -1.82
C LEU A 167 9.19 -8.15 -2.49
N VAL A 168 9.05 -9.23 -3.24
CA VAL A 168 10.15 -9.90 -3.95
C VAL A 168 9.89 -9.89 -5.45
N SER A 169 10.96 -9.91 -6.24
CA SER A 169 10.86 -9.81 -7.70
C SER A 169 10.08 -10.97 -8.33
N SER A 170 10.12 -12.17 -7.73
CA SER A 170 9.33 -13.33 -8.18
C SER A 170 7.82 -13.17 -7.95
N ASN A 171 7.41 -12.25 -7.08
CA ASN A 171 6.01 -11.95 -6.78
C ASN A 171 5.57 -10.59 -7.37
N GLN A 172 6.43 -9.93 -8.16
CA GLN A 172 6.16 -8.60 -8.70
C GLN A 172 5.72 -8.67 -10.15
N VAL A 173 4.63 -7.98 -10.48
CA VAL A 173 4.28 -7.63 -11.86
C VAL A 173 4.42 -6.12 -12.03
N THR A 174 5.16 -5.70 -13.05
CA THR A 174 5.36 -4.28 -13.38
C THR A 174 4.61 -3.92 -14.65
N LEU A 175 3.73 -2.93 -14.55
CA LEU A 175 3.13 -2.23 -15.68
C LEU A 175 3.82 -0.88 -15.85
N TYR A 176 4.41 -0.68 -17.03
CA TYR A 176 4.82 0.64 -17.51
C TYR A 176 3.71 1.20 -18.39
N TYR A 177 3.23 2.39 -18.05
CA TYR A 177 2.25 3.14 -18.83
C TYR A 177 2.95 4.36 -19.42
N MET A 178 3.11 4.37 -20.74
CA MET A 178 4.02 5.27 -21.46
C MET A 178 3.26 6.16 -22.45
N PRO A 179 3.73 7.39 -22.72
CA PRO A 179 3.19 8.20 -23.80
C PRO A 179 3.44 7.52 -25.15
N LYS A 180 2.45 7.56 -26.03
CA LYS A 180 2.64 7.18 -27.44
C LYS A 180 3.75 8.06 -28.05
N PRO A 181 4.62 7.49 -28.92
CA PRO A 181 5.53 8.30 -29.72
C PRO A 181 4.71 9.36 -30.47
N LYS A 182 5.23 10.59 -30.52
CA LYS A 182 4.64 11.59 -31.43
C LYS A 182 4.82 11.07 -32.87
N PRO A 183 3.79 11.20 -33.73
CA PRO A 183 3.88 10.81 -35.14
C PRO A 183 4.99 11.58 -35.87
#